data_AF-A0A5M3MZU5-F1
#
_entry.id   AF-A0A5M3MZU5-F1
#
_cell.length_a   1.000
_cell.length_b   1.000
_cell.length_c   1.000
_cell.angle_alpha   90.00
_cell.angle_beta   90.00
_cell.angle_gamma   90.00
#
_symmetry.space_group_name_H-M   'P 1'
#
loop_
_entity.id
_entity.type
_entity.pdbx_description
1 polymer ?
#
loop_
_entity_poly.entity_id
_entity_poly.type
_entity_poly.pdbx_seq_one_letter_code
_entity_poly.pdbx_strand_id
1 'polypeptide(L)'
;MNNLEWTSAQQATCTFFHVLAISTTSFRLSYRLYMRRLWLEDACAALALAGDTICLVLVWVFWPYEEPGPSGPSPLLYIAASLPSDVLWLARMSILFSIIRVTNPKSTQRRIAYATAVSFTVFWLVIFAQRMALCAHSYCVSNKLTGILQIVAALLSDVALIALPIWSFGTSKLSQERKITIIAVYIATIVITAAVIFDSIEAILPQGKLALLSMNLKVAYLSSFA
;
A
#
# COMPACT_ATOMS: atom_id res chain seq x y z
N MET A 1 5.79 18.58 28.98
CA MET A 1 5.42 17.29 28.36
C MET A 1 3.99 17.46 27.91
N ASN A 2 3.78 17.72 26.62
CA ASN A 2 2.44 17.87 26.06
C ASN A 2 1.99 16.48 25.63
N ASN A 3 0.96 15.97 26.27
CA ASN A 3 0.36 14.69 25.93
C ASN A 3 -0.09 14.76 24.46
N LEU A 4 0.47 13.87 23.64
CA LEU A 4 0.07 13.67 22.24
C LEU A 4 -1.28 12.94 22.20
N GLU A 5 -2.35 13.61 22.63
CA GLU A 5 -3.71 13.14 22.38
C GLU A 5 -4.04 13.42 20.91
N TRP A 6 -4.48 12.38 20.20
CA TRP A 6 -4.95 12.57 18.84
C TRP A 6 -6.24 13.37 18.87
N THR A 7 -6.36 14.29 17.93
CA THR A 7 -7.62 15.01 17.77
C THR A 7 -8.65 14.06 17.15
N SER A 8 -9.88 14.08 17.64
CA SER A 8 -11.01 13.32 17.07
C SER A 8 -11.17 13.50 15.55
N ALA A 9 -10.71 14.64 15.03
CA ALA A 9 -10.62 14.94 13.61
C ALA A 9 -9.74 13.95 12.82
N GLN A 10 -8.55 13.59 13.33
CA GLN A 10 -7.62 12.68 12.63
C GLN A 10 -8.21 11.27 12.52
N GLN A 11 -8.83 10.78 13.59
CA GLN A 11 -9.50 9.48 13.59
C GLN A 11 -10.69 9.45 12.64
N ALA A 12 -11.49 10.52 12.61
CA ALA A 12 -12.62 10.65 11.70
C ALA A 12 -12.17 10.60 10.24
N THR A 13 -11.08 11.30 9.91
CA THR A 13 -10.59 11.31 8.53
C THR A 13 -9.94 9.99 8.11
N CYS A 14 -9.15 9.34 8.97
CA CYS A 14 -8.63 7.99 8.70
C CYS A 14 -9.79 7.01 8.44
N THR A 15 -10.82 7.05 9.29
CA THR A 15 -12.02 6.21 9.14
C THR A 15 -12.72 6.48 7.81
N PHE A 16 -12.90 7.75 7.43
CA PHE A 16 -13.52 8.13 6.17
C PHE A 16 -12.81 7.50 4.96
N PHE A 17 -11.47 7.55 4.94
CA PHE A 17 -10.71 7.00 3.81
C PHE A 17 -10.72 5.49 3.75
N HIS A 18 -10.63 4.80 4.88
CA HIS A 18 -10.79 3.35 4.91
C HIS A 18 -12.19 2.96 4.42
N VAL A 19 -13.24 3.63 4.89
CA VAL A 19 -14.62 3.35 4.42
C VAL A 19 -14.77 3.59 2.93
N LEU A 20 -14.18 4.67 2.40
CA LEU A 20 -14.19 4.96 0.97
C LEU A 20 -13.43 3.91 0.15
N ALA A 21 -12.24 3.51 0.61
CA ALA A 21 -11.42 2.48 -0.04
C ALA A 21 -12.12 1.11 -0.02
N ILE A 22 -12.70 0.72 1.12
CA ILE A 22 -13.49 -0.51 1.28
C ILE A 22 -14.69 -0.49 0.36
N SER A 23 -15.45 0.61 0.33
CA SER A 23 -16.67 0.73 -0.47
C SER A 23 -16.38 0.65 -1.96
N THR A 24 -15.39 1.41 -2.43
CA THR A 24 -14.99 1.42 -3.86
C THR A 24 -14.43 0.07 -4.31
N THR A 25 -13.61 -0.58 -3.48
CA THR A 25 -13.03 -1.90 -3.78
C THR A 25 -14.09 -3.00 -3.74
N SER A 26 -15.00 -2.96 -2.77
CA SER A 26 -16.13 -3.90 -2.66
C SER A 26 -17.08 -3.77 -3.84
N PHE A 27 -17.40 -2.54 -4.27
CA PHE A 27 -18.20 -2.29 -5.46
C PHE A 27 -17.52 -2.86 -6.71
N ARG A 28 -16.22 -2.60 -6.88
CA ARG A 28 -15.42 -3.13 -7.99
C ARG A 28 -15.42 -4.67 -8.03
N LEU A 29 -15.22 -5.31 -6.89
CA LEU A 29 -15.23 -6.77 -6.76
C LEU A 29 -16.62 -7.35 -7.02
N SER A 30 -17.67 -6.75 -6.43
CA SER A 30 -19.06 -7.19 -6.61
C SER A 30 -19.49 -7.10 -8.06
N TYR A 31 -19.17 -6.01 -8.74
CA TYR A 31 -19.47 -5.84 -10.16
C TYR A 31 -18.76 -6.90 -11.03
N ARG A 32 -17.50 -7.22 -10.72
CA ARG A 32 -16.73 -8.23 -11.46
C ARG A 32 -17.14 -9.67 -11.16
N LEU A 33 -17.53 -9.93 -9.91
CA LEU A 33 -18.14 -11.18 -9.47
C LEU A 33 -19.46 -11.40 -10.20
N TYR A 34 -20.30 -10.36 -10.28
CA TYR A 34 -21.54 -10.37 -11.04
C TYR A 34 -21.29 -10.68 -12.52
N MET A 35 -20.25 -10.08 -13.13
CA MET A 35 -19.83 -10.37 -14.50
C MET A 35 -19.10 -11.72 -14.68
N ARG A 36 -18.94 -12.52 -13.61
CA ARG A 36 -18.25 -13.83 -13.56
C ARG A 36 -16.85 -13.86 -14.18
N ARG A 37 -16.10 -12.77 -14.06
CA ARG A 37 -14.73 -12.65 -14.60
C ARG A 37 -13.72 -12.50 -13.48
N LEU A 38 -13.68 -13.47 -12.57
CA LEU A 38 -12.70 -13.51 -11.49
C LEU A 38 -11.32 -13.94 -12.00
N TRP A 39 -10.30 -13.14 -11.72
CA TRP A 39 -8.90 -13.38 -12.07
C TRP A 39 -7.99 -13.18 -10.86
N LEU A 40 -6.70 -13.52 -10.97
CA LEU A 40 -5.69 -13.27 -9.91
C LEU A 40 -5.66 -11.80 -9.44
N GLU A 41 -5.99 -10.85 -10.32
CA GLU A 41 -6.12 -9.43 -9.98
C GLU A 41 -7.21 -9.16 -8.93
N ASP A 42 -8.30 -9.94 -8.96
CA ASP A 42 -9.42 -9.83 -8.04
C ASP A 42 -9.10 -10.52 -6.70
N ALA A 43 -8.29 -11.59 -6.72
CA ALA A 43 -7.79 -12.22 -5.49
C ALA A 43 -6.88 -11.26 -4.70
N CYS A 44 -5.93 -10.57 -5.38
CA CYS A 44 -5.12 -9.53 -4.75
C CYS A 44 -5.97 -8.38 -4.20
N ALA A 45 -7.03 -7.99 -4.92
CA ALA A 45 -7.94 -6.94 -4.48
C ALA A 45 -8.78 -7.34 -3.26
N ALA A 46 -9.24 -8.59 -3.21
CA ALA A 46 -9.97 -9.12 -2.07
C ALA A 46 -9.08 -9.24 -0.83
N LEU A 47 -7.82 -9.66 -1.00
CA LEU A 47 -6.84 -9.68 0.09
C LEU A 47 -6.51 -8.26 0.59
N ALA A 48 -6.35 -7.30 -0.32
CA ALA A 48 -6.15 -5.90 0.03
C ALA A 48 -7.36 -5.34 0.81
N LEU A 49 -8.59 -5.65 0.36
CA LEU A 49 -9.83 -5.27 1.05
C LEU A 49 -9.93 -5.85 2.46
N ALA A 50 -9.58 -7.14 2.62
CA ALA A 50 -9.57 -7.79 3.92
C ALA A 50 -8.54 -7.14 4.86
N GLY A 51 -7.33 -6.88 4.37
CA GLY A 51 -6.30 -6.17 5.12
C GLY A 51 -6.73 -4.76 5.52
N ASP A 52 -7.33 -4.00 4.62
CA ASP A 52 -7.82 -2.65 4.89
C ASP A 52 -8.96 -2.63 5.92
N THR A 53 -9.85 -3.62 5.87
CA THR A 53 -10.91 -3.81 6.88
C THR A 53 -10.31 -4.11 8.26
N ILE A 54 -9.28 -4.95 8.32
CA ILE A 54 -8.56 -5.25 9.55
C ILE A 54 -7.91 -3.96 10.08
N CYS A 55 -7.22 -3.19 9.22
CA CYS A 55 -6.64 -1.89 9.60
C CYS A 55 -7.68 -0.94 10.21
N LEU A 56 -8.87 -0.83 9.60
CA LEU A 56 -9.96 0.00 10.13
C LEU A 56 -10.38 -0.46 11.54
N VAL A 57 -10.56 -1.76 11.76
CA VAL A 57 -10.90 -2.29 13.09
C VAL A 57 -9.79 -1.98 14.10
N LEU A 58 -8.53 -2.17 13.71
CA LEU A 58 -7.38 -1.92 14.57
C LEU A 58 -7.27 -0.45 15.00
N VAL A 59 -7.57 0.50 14.11
CA VAL A 59 -7.61 1.94 14.43
C VAL A 59 -8.61 2.25 15.54
N TRP A 60 -9.73 1.53 15.61
CA TRP A 60 -10.75 1.74 16.63
C TRP A 60 -10.50 0.95 17.92
N VAL A 61 -9.90 -0.24 17.82
CA VAL A 61 -9.65 -1.13 18.97
C VAL A 61 -8.42 -0.69 19.77
N PHE A 62 -7.34 -0.29 19.10
CA PHE A 62 -6.07 0.11 19.75
C PHE A 62 -6.01 1.61 20.05
N TRP A 63 -7.18 2.25 20.16
CA TRP A 63 -7.34 3.65 20.52
C TRP A 63 -7.74 3.79 22.01
N PRO A 64 -7.01 4.57 22.83
CA PRO A 64 -5.76 5.29 22.56
C PRO A 64 -4.53 4.36 22.53
N TYR A 65 -3.51 4.77 21.76
CA TYR A 65 -2.25 4.04 21.66
C TYR A 65 -1.55 4.00 23.03
N GLU A 66 -1.45 2.82 23.64
CA GLU A 66 -0.59 2.62 24.81
C GLU A 66 0.87 2.64 24.36
N GLU A 67 1.69 3.45 25.03
CA GLU A 67 3.12 3.48 24.73
C GLU A 67 3.74 2.09 24.93
N PRO A 68 4.60 1.64 24.01
CA PRO A 68 5.23 0.33 24.11
C PRO A 68 6.02 0.26 25.42
N GLY A 69 5.73 -0.76 26.23
CA GLY A 69 6.47 -1.04 27.46
C GLY A 69 7.96 -1.32 27.19
N PRO A 70 8.79 -1.48 28.24
CA PRO A 70 10.23 -1.70 28.11
C PRO A 70 10.62 -2.94 27.26
N SER A 71 9.67 -3.84 27.01
CA SER A 71 9.80 -5.02 26.15
C SER A 71 9.51 -4.78 24.66
N GLY A 72 9.20 -3.54 24.24
CA GLY A 72 8.78 -3.22 22.88
C GLY A 72 7.27 -3.39 22.65
N PRO A 73 6.77 -3.07 21.44
CA PRO A 73 5.36 -3.23 21.10
C PRO A 73 4.96 -4.71 21.10
N SER A 74 3.69 -5.00 21.42
CA SER A 74 3.18 -6.37 21.32
C SER A 74 3.29 -6.88 19.87
N PRO A 75 3.54 -8.19 19.65
CA PRO A 75 3.63 -8.75 18.29
C PRO A 75 2.39 -8.45 17.45
N LEU A 76 1.20 -8.47 18.08
CA LEU A 76 -0.06 -8.13 17.42
C LEU A 76 -0.07 -6.67 16.95
N LEU A 77 0.38 -5.74 17.78
CA LEU A 77 0.46 -4.32 17.43
C LEU A 77 1.51 -4.05 16.35
N TYR A 78 2.64 -4.77 16.37
CA TYR A 78 3.66 -4.67 15.34
C TYR A 78 3.15 -5.17 13.98
N ILE A 79 2.51 -6.33 13.94
CA ILE A 79 1.90 -6.87 12.73
C ILE A 79 0.81 -5.93 12.22
N ALA A 80 -0.07 -5.45 13.12
CA ALA A 80 -1.10 -4.46 12.83
C ALA A 80 -0.54 -3.19 12.17
N ALA A 81 0.55 -2.63 12.71
CA ALA A 81 1.22 -1.46 12.16
C ALA A 81 1.85 -1.72 10.78
N SER A 82 2.22 -2.98 10.49
CA SER A 82 2.86 -3.37 9.23
C SER A 82 1.87 -3.67 8.08
N LEU A 83 0.62 -4.03 8.41
CA LEU A 83 -0.43 -4.40 7.46
C LEU A 83 -0.72 -3.35 6.38
N PRO A 84 -0.77 -2.03 6.64
CA PRO A 84 -0.99 -1.03 5.61
C PRO A 84 0.03 -1.11 4.46
N SER A 85 1.30 -1.41 4.77
CA SER A 85 2.33 -1.61 3.74
C SER A 85 2.03 -2.83 2.86
N ASP A 86 1.58 -3.93 3.46
CA ASP A 86 1.24 -5.16 2.74
C ASP A 86 0.04 -4.95 1.83
N VAL A 87 -0.98 -4.22 2.30
CA VAL A 87 -2.14 -3.80 1.51
C VAL A 87 -1.69 -2.98 0.29
N LEU A 88 -0.75 -2.05 0.45
CA LEU A 88 -0.20 -1.28 -0.67
C LEU A 88 0.55 -2.14 -1.69
N TRP A 89 1.31 -3.15 -1.25
CA TRP A 89 1.94 -4.11 -2.15
C TRP A 89 0.91 -4.91 -2.94
N LEU A 90 -0.14 -5.41 -2.29
CA LEU A 90 -1.24 -6.12 -2.96
C LEU A 90 -1.99 -5.22 -3.96
N ALA A 91 -2.17 -3.93 -3.64
CA ALA A 91 -2.77 -2.96 -4.55
C ALA A 91 -1.90 -2.77 -5.82
N ARG A 92 -0.58 -2.61 -5.67
CA ARG A 92 0.37 -2.54 -6.79
C ARG A 92 0.29 -3.78 -7.69
N MET A 93 0.19 -4.97 -7.10
CA MET A 93 0.00 -6.22 -7.83
C MET A 93 -1.29 -6.25 -8.63
N SER A 94 -2.40 -5.80 -8.03
CA SER A 94 -3.69 -5.74 -8.72
C SER A 94 -3.63 -4.84 -9.97
N ILE A 95 -2.94 -3.70 -9.87
CA ILE A 95 -2.71 -2.81 -11.02
C ILE A 95 -1.84 -3.50 -12.08
N LEU A 96 -0.75 -4.14 -11.68
CA LEU A 96 0.17 -4.80 -12.60
C LEU A 96 -0.49 -5.98 -13.34
N PHE A 97 -1.30 -6.79 -12.65
CA PHE A 97 -2.08 -7.85 -13.29
C PHE A 97 -3.12 -7.30 -14.28
N SER A 98 -3.74 -6.15 -13.96
CA SER A 98 -4.62 -5.44 -14.90
C SER A 98 -3.87 -5.01 -16.18
N ILE A 99 -2.63 -4.50 -16.04
CA ILE A 99 -1.79 -4.16 -17.20
C ILE A 99 -1.50 -5.43 -18.03
N ILE A 100 -1.04 -6.52 -17.38
CA ILE A 100 -0.74 -7.80 -18.05
C ILE A 100 -1.94 -8.32 -18.84
N ARG A 101 -3.16 -8.13 -18.31
CA ARG A 101 -4.41 -8.55 -18.95
C ARG A 101 -4.73 -7.75 -20.22
N VAL A 102 -4.46 -6.45 -20.20
CA VAL A 102 -4.73 -5.55 -21.35
C VAL A 102 -3.66 -5.68 -22.43
N THR A 103 -2.42 -6.03 -22.07
CA THR A 103 -1.32 -6.22 -23.01
C THR A 103 -1.53 -7.45 -23.91
N ASN A 104 -1.19 -7.32 -25.20
CA ASN A 104 -1.36 -8.37 -26.19
C ASN A 104 -0.58 -9.65 -25.81
N PRO A 105 -1.18 -10.86 -25.90
CA PRO A 105 -0.56 -12.11 -25.46
C PRO A 105 0.78 -12.44 -26.12
N LYS A 106 1.04 -11.97 -27.35
CA LYS A 106 2.25 -12.30 -28.12
C LYS A 106 3.36 -11.27 -28.00
N SER A 107 3.15 -10.16 -27.29
CA SER A 107 4.16 -9.09 -27.24
C SER A 107 5.25 -9.38 -26.19
N THR A 108 6.47 -8.96 -26.48
CA THR A 108 7.59 -8.92 -25.51
C THR A 108 7.19 -8.14 -24.25
N GLN A 109 6.28 -7.18 -24.38
CA GLN A 109 5.76 -6.37 -23.28
C GLN A 109 5.06 -7.21 -22.21
N ARG A 110 4.30 -8.23 -22.59
CA ARG A 110 3.64 -9.11 -21.62
C ARG A 110 4.65 -9.92 -20.80
N ARG A 111 5.76 -10.35 -21.43
CA ARG A 111 6.84 -11.06 -20.74
C ARG A 111 7.53 -10.16 -19.71
N ILE A 112 7.80 -8.90 -20.08
CA ILE A 112 8.39 -7.93 -19.15
C ILE A 112 7.43 -7.65 -17.99
N ALA A 113 6.15 -7.41 -18.26
CA ALA A 113 5.15 -7.18 -17.21
C ALA A 113 5.01 -8.37 -16.25
N TYR A 114 5.05 -9.62 -16.75
CA TYR A 114 5.11 -10.81 -15.89
C TYR A 114 6.39 -10.88 -15.08
N ALA A 115 7.55 -10.59 -15.67
CA ALA A 115 8.82 -10.56 -14.94
C ALA A 115 8.81 -9.50 -13.82
N THR A 116 8.21 -8.33 -14.07
CA THR A 116 7.97 -7.30 -13.06
C THR A 116 7.02 -7.78 -11.96
N ALA A 117 5.97 -8.52 -12.31
CA ALA A 117 5.04 -9.04 -11.30
C ALA A 117 5.73 -10.04 -10.38
N VAL A 118 6.52 -10.95 -10.95
CA VAL A 118 7.33 -11.90 -10.18
C VAL A 118 8.33 -11.16 -9.30
N SER A 119 9.04 -10.15 -9.81
CA SER A 119 10.02 -9.41 -9.01
C SER A 119 9.37 -8.66 -7.85
N PHE A 120 8.20 -8.03 -8.05
CA PHE A 120 7.47 -7.39 -6.96
C PHE A 120 7.05 -8.42 -5.90
N THR A 121 6.65 -9.63 -6.30
CA THR A 121 6.17 -10.65 -5.35
C THR A 121 7.33 -11.11 -4.49
N VAL A 122 8.50 -11.29 -5.10
CA VAL A 122 9.74 -11.61 -4.40
C VAL A 122 10.11 -10.49 -3.43
N PHE A 123 10.10 -9.22 -3.85
CA PHE A 123 10.40 -8.11 -2.95
C PHE A 123 9.46 -8.04 -1.76
N TRP A 124 8.15 -8.19 -2.00
CA TRP A 124 7.15 -8.21 -0.94
C TRP A 124 7.41 -9.36 0.05
N LEU A 125 7.62 -10.59 -0.44
CA LEU A 125 7.88 -11.75 0.42
C LEU A 125 9.18 -11.60 1.23
N VAL A 126 10.24 -11.04 0.65
CA VAL A 126 11.50 -10.80 1.36
C VAL A 126 11.32 -9.78 2.47
N ILE A 127 10.65 -8.65 2.20
CA ILE A 127 10.40 -7.61 3.20
C ILE A 127 9.48 -8.15 4.31
N PHE A 128 8.44 -8.89 3.93
CA PHE A 128 7.53 -9.54 4.89
C PHE A 128 8.27 -10.53 5.78
N ALA A 129 9.08 -11.42 5.21
CA ALA A 129 9.89 -12.38 5.95
C ALA A 129 10.89 -11.69 6.89
N GLN A 130 11.53 -10.60 6.45
CA GLN A 130 12.43 -9.80 7.27
C GLN A 130 11.73 -9.21 8.49
N ARG A 131 10.51 -8.67 8.32
CA ARG A 131 9.69 -8.15 9.43
C ARG A 131 9.30 -9.25 10.43
N MET A 132 8.86 -10.40 9.92
CA MET A 132 8.51 -11.55 10.77
C MET A 132 9.73 -12.07 11.54
N ALA A 133 10.89 -12.13 10.89
CA ALA A 133 12.14 -12.53 11.53
C ALA A 133 12.56 -11.55 12.64
N LEU A 134 12.42 -10.23 12.42
CA LEU A 134 12.68 -9.22 13.45
C LEU A 134 11.72 -9.33 14.63
N CYS A 135 10.46 -9.66 14.37
CA CYS A 135 9.49 -9.85 15.43
C CYS A 135 9.80 -11.11 16.26
N ALA A 136 10.24 -12.19 15.62
CA ALA A 136 10.64 -13.42 16.29
C ALA A 136 11.94 -13.31 17.11
N HIS A 137 12.93 -12.53 16.64
CA HIS A 137 14.27 -12.49 17.27
C HIS A 137 14.56 -11.25 18.09
N SER A 138 13.90 -10.12 17.81
CA SER A 138 14.24 -8.81 18.35
C SER A 138 13.04 -8.08 18.95
N TYR A 139 12.08 -8.81 19.51
CA TYR A 139 10.88 -8.26 20.17
C TYR A 139 10.15 -7.22 19.32
N CYS A 140 10.11 -7.43 18.00
CA CYS A 140 9.38 -6.58 17.05
C CYS A 140 9.87 -5.12 17.06
N VAL A 141 11.16 -4.92 17.34
CA VAL A 141 11.82 -3.61 17.21
C VAL A 141 12.21 -3.39 15.75
N SER A 142 11.63 -2.34 15.16
CA SER A 142 11.93 -1.96 13.78
C SER A 142 13.38 -1.50 13.65
N ASN A 143 14.06 -1.96 12.60
CA ASN A 143 15.43 -1.54 12.31
C ASN A 143 15.47 -0.61 11.09
N LYS A 144 16.50 0.25 11.03
CA LYS A 144 16.67 1.23 9.93
C LYS A 144 16.81 0.56 8.56
N LEU A 145 17.41 -0.63 8.53
CA LEU A 145 17.64 -1.37 7.29
C LEU A 145 16.33 -1.81 6.61
N THR A 146 15.37 -2.32 7.38
CA THR A 146 14.05 -2.71 6.88
C THR A 146 13.30 -1.51 6.30
N GLY A 147 13.38 -0.35 6.97
CA GLY A 147 12.79 0.90 6.45
C GLY A 147 13.42 1.34 5.12
N ILE A 148 14.75 1.32 5.01
CA ILE A 148 15.45 1.69 3.77
C ILE A 148 15.08 0.74 2.61
N LEU A 149 15.09 -0.57 2.86
CA LEU A 149 14.73 -1.57 1.86
C LEU A 149 13.29 -1.40 1.38
N GLN A 150 12.37 -1.06 2.29
CA GLN A 150 10.98 -0.79 1.97
C GLN A 150 10.82 0.44 1.06
N ILE A 151 11.51 1.56 1.36
CA ILE A 151 11.49 2.77 0.50
C ILE A 151 12.02 2.43 -0.89
N VAL A 152 13.19 1.79 -0.97
CA VAL A 152 13.84 1.49 -2.25
C VAL A 152 12.97 0.56 -3.09
N ALA A 153 12.43 -0.50 -2.49
CA ALA A 153 11.56 -1.44 -3.19
C ALA A 153 10.26 -0.78 -3.67
N ALA A 154 9.68 0.12 -2.86
CA ALA A 154 8.50 0.89 -3.24
C ALA A 154 8.79 1.83 -4.43
N LEU A 155 9.89 2.59 -4.38
CA LEU A 155 10.29 3.49 -5.47
C LEU A 155 10.53 2.73 -6.77
N LEU A 156 11.27 1.62 -6.71
CA LEU A 156 11.51 0.77 -7.89
C LEU A 156 10.20 0.23 -8.47
N SER A 157 9.26 -0.13 -7.59
CA SER A 157 7.96 -0.64 -8.01
C SER A 157 7.12 0.43 -8.69
N ASP A 158 7.07 1.63 -8.11
CA ASP A 158 6.28 2.74 -8.63
C ASP A 158 6.86 3.25 -9.97
N VAL A 159 8.19 3.32 -10.10
CA VAL A 159 8.87 3.62 -11.38
C VAL A 159 8.52 2.58 -12.45
N ALA A 160 8.55 1.29 -12.11
CA ALA A 160 8.21 0.23 -13.05
C ALA A 160 6.72 0.30 -13.47
N LEU A 161 5.81 0.61 -12.53
CA LEU A 161 4.37 0.78 -12.78
C LEU A 161 4.07 1.95 -13.74
N ILE A 162 4.85 3.03 -13.70
CA ILE A 162 4.73 4.16 -14.63
C ILE A 162 5.39 3.83 -15.97
N ALA A 163 6.58 3.22 -15.95
CA ALA A 163 7.34 2.92 -17.15
C ALA A 163 6.66 1.88 -18.05
N LEU A 164 6.05 0.84 -17.46
CA LEU A 164 5.38 -0.24 -18.20
C LEU A 164 4.30 0.24 -19.17
N PRO A 165 3.29 1.03 -18.77
CA PRO A 165 2.28 1.52 -19.70
C PRO A 165 2.84 2.54 -20.70
N ILE A 166 3.78 3.41 -20.31
CA ILE A 166 4.41 4.36 -21.25
C ILE A 166 5.15 3.61 -22.36
N TRP A 167 5.98 2.63 -21.99
CA TRP A 167 6.71 1.82 -22.95
C TRP A 167 5.80 0.88 -23.74
N SER A 168 4.73 0.37 -23.12
CA SER A 168 3.78 -0.52 -23.80
C SER A 168 3.04 0.20 -24.94
N PHE A 169 2.76 1.48 -24.79
CA PHE A 169 1.87 2.22 -25.69
C PHE A 169 2.52 3.39 -26.45
N GLY A 170 3.79 3.71 -26.19
CA GLY A 170 4.53 4.83 -26.80
C GLY A 170 4.68 4.79 -28.34
N THR A 171 4.25 3.72 -29.01
CA THR A 171 4.34 3.53 -30.47
C THR A 171 3.01 3.64 -31.22
N SER A 172 1.88 3.83 -30.53
CA SER A 172 0.55 3.93 -31.17
C SER A 172 -0.22 5.17 -30.72
N LYS A 173 -1.01 5.78 -31.62
CA LYS A 173 -1.93 6.88 -31.26
C LYS A 173 -2.90 6.39 -30.17
N LEU A 174 -2.65 6.79 -28.92
CA LEU A 174 -3.37 6.36 -27.74
C LEU A 174 -4.86 6.77 -27.80
N SER A 175 -5.77 5.82 -27.67
CA SER A 175 -7.21 6.08 -27.48
C SER A 175 -7.48 6.75 -26.13
N GLN A 176 -8.58 7.49 -26.04
CA GLN A 176 -8.92 8.33 -24.88
C GLN A 176 -9.01 7.54 -23.56
N GLU A 177 -9.59 6.33 -23.60
CA GLU A 177 -9.68 5.42 -22.45
C GLU A 177 -8.31 5.01 -21.89
N ARG A 178 -7.29 4.90 -22.76
CA ARG A 178 -5.93 4.53 -22.36
C ARG A 178 -5.20 5.68 -21.69
N LYS A 179 -5.44 6.92 -22.13
CA LYS A 179 -4.90 8.12 -21.49
C LYS A 179 -5.42 8.24 -20.05
N ILE A 180 -6.70 7.97 -19.83
CA ILE A 180 -7.32 7.98 -18.49
C ILE A 180 -6.65 6.94 -17.58
N THR A 181 -6.40 5.73 -18.10
CA THR A 181 -5.72 4.67 -17.31
C THR A 181 -4.30 5.07 -16.91
N ILE A 182 -3.53 5.65 -17.82
CA ILE A 182 -2.14 6.10 -17.54
C ILE A 182 -2.14 7.22 -16.50
N ILE A 183 -3.02 8.21 -16.65
CA ILE A 183 -3.13 9.33 -15.70
C ILE A 183 -3.55 8.81 -14.31
N ALA A 184 -4.52 7.90 -14.26
CA ALA A 184 -4.97 7.30 -13.00
C ALA A 184 -3.85 6.51 -12.31
N VAL A 185 -3.09 5.71 -13.06
CA VAL A 185 -1.94 4.97 -12.52
C VAL A 185 -0.86 5.94 -12.04
N TYR A 186 -0.56 6.99 -12.80
CA TYR A 186 0.44 7.99 -12.42
C TYR A 186 0.06 8.71 -11.10
N ILE A 187 -1.18 9.18 -10.99
CA ILE A 187 -1.69 9.81 -9.76
C ILE A 187 -1.63 8.82 -8.60
N ALA A 188 -2.09 7.57 -8.80
CA ALA A 188 -2.05 6.55 -7.78
C ALA A 188 -0.61 6.25 -7.31
N THR A 189 0.35 6.14 -8.24
CA THR A 189 1.76 5.88 -7.89
C THR A 189 2.38 6.99 -7.07
N ILE A 190 2.13 8.26 -7.40
CA ILE A 190 2.62 9.41 -6.61
C ILE A 190 2.08 9.35 -5.18
N VAL A 191 0.78 9.10 -5.03
CA VAL A 191 0.12 9.02 -3.73
C VAL A 191 0.68 7.87 -2.90
N ILE A 192 0.84 6.71 -3.52
CA ILE A 192 1.38 5.51 -2.88
C ILE A 192 2.85 5.71 -2.48
N THR A 193 3.69 6.29 -3.35
CA THR A 193 5.09 6.60 -3.04
C THR A 193 5.19 7.55 -1.84
N ALA A 194 4.38 8.61 -1.81
CA ALA A 194 4.34 9.54 -0.69
C ALA A 194 3.99 8.79 0.62
N ALA A 195 2.93 7.98 0.61
CA ALA A 195 2.52 7.20 1.78
C ALA A 195 3.64 6.28 2.31
N VAL A 196 4.40 5.61 1.44
CA VAL A 196 5.51 4.74 1.86
C VAL A 196 6.68 5.53 2.40
N ILE A 197 7.02 6.68 1.81
CA ILE A 197 8.09 7.55 2.32
C ILE A 197 7.75 7.98 3.74
N PHE A 198 6.51 8.40 3.99
CA PHE A 198 6.07 8.77 5.34
C PHE A 198 6.17 7.62 6.34
N ASP A 199 5.61 6.45 5.99
CA ASP A 199 5.67 5.24 6.82
C ASP A 199 7.11 4.83 7.17
N SER A 200 8.01 4.96 6.20
CA SER A 200 9.40 4.58 6.37
C SER A 200 10.22 5.60 7.16
N ILE A 201 9.88 6.90 7.07
CA ILE A 201 10.46 7.95 7.93
C ILE A 201 10.10 7.68 9.39
N GLU A 202 8.86 7.25 9.68
CA GLU A 202 8.43 6.85 11.02
C GLU A 202 9.21 5.62 11.52
N ALA A 203 9.47 4.65 10.65
CA ALA A 203 10.26 3.47 11.01
C ALA A 203 11.75 3.77 11.28
N ILE A 204 12.30 4.88 10.75
CA ILE A 204 13.72 5.23 10.82
C ILE A 204 14.04 6.20 11.98
N LEU A 205 13.11 7.07 12.37
CA LEU A 205 13.30 8.06 13.43
C LEU A 205 12.87 7.53 14.81
N PRO A 206 13.77 7.48 15.81
CA PRO A 206 13.42 7.00 17.13
C PRO A 206 12.57 8.04 17.89
N GLN A 207 11.38 7.60 18.28
CA GLN A 207 10.42 8.10 19.28
C GLN A 207 9.95 9.58 19.27
N GLY A 208 8.63 9.72 19.18
CA GLY A 208 7.85 10.62 20.04
C GLY A 208 7.17 11.82 19.37
N LYS A 209 7.75 12.43 18.34
CA LYS A 209 7.21 13.71 17.79
C LYS A 209 6.71 13.67 16.35
N LEU A 210 7.01 12.61 15.59
CA LEU A 210 6.62 12.49 14.18
C LEU A 210 5.36 11.66 13.93
N ALA A 211 4.90 10.87 14.91
CA ALA A 211 3.63 10.13 14.83
C ALA A 211 2.40 11.07 14.70
N LEU A 212 2.47 12.28 15.26
CA LEU A 212 1.40 13.29 15.14
C LEU A 212 1.46 14.03 13.79
N LEU A 213 2.64 14.12 13.17
CA LEU A 213 2.82 14.72 11.85
C LEU A 213 2.46 13.73 10.73
N SER A 214 2.73 12.44 10.92
CA SER A 214 2.48 11.40 9.93
C SER A 214 1.01 11.13 9.68
N MET A 215 0.17 11.16 10.71
CA MET A 215 -1.28 10.99 10.50
C MET A 215 -1.97 12.29 10.09
N ASN A 216 -1.53 13.48 10.54
CA ASN A 216 -2.05 14.73 10.00
C ASN A 216 -1.81 14.82 8.47
N LEU A 217 -0.67 14.28 7.99
CA LEU A 217 -0.44 14.17 6.55
C LEU A 217 -1.18 13.02 5.88
N LYS A 218 -1.28 11.81 6.46
CA LYS A 218 -2.10 10.71 5.88
C LYS A 218 -3.55 11.17 5.64
N VAL A 219 -4.08 11.98 6.56
CA VAL A 219 -5.42 12.58 6.53
C VAL A 219 -5.53 13.74 5.52
N ALA A 220 -4.57 14.67 5.49
CA ALA A 220 -4.59 15.78 4.54
C ALA A 220 -4.36 15.33 3.08
N TYR A 221 -3.49 14.35 2.84
CA TYR A 221 -3.12 13.93 1.48
C TYR A 221 -4.22 13.16 0.75
N LEU A 222 -4.98 12.34 1.46
CA LEU A 222 -6.12 11.64 0.89
C LEU A 222 -7.30 12.61 0.61
N SER A 223 -7.34 13.79 1.25
CA SER A 223 -8.38 14.81 1.08
C SER A 223 -8.16 15.77 -0.09
N SER A 224 -6.96 15.82 -0.68
CA SER A 224 -6.64 16.79 -1.74
C SER A 224 -6.98 16.33 -3.16
N PHE A 225 -7.36 15.06 -3.40
CA PHE A 225 -7.53 14.54 -4.77
C PHE A 225 -8.68 13.54 -4.96
N ALA A 226 -9.66 13.52 -4.06
CA ALA A 226 -11.00 12.97 -4.36
C ALA A 226 -11.93 14.10 -4.79
#